data_AF-B7P639-F1
#
_entry.id   AF-B7P639-F1
#
_cell.length_a   1.000
_cell.length_b   1.000
_cell.length_c   1.000
_cell.angle_alpha   90.00
_cell.angle_beta   90.00
_cell.angle_gamma   90.00
#
_symmetry.space_group_name_H-M   'P 1'
#
loop_
_entity.id
_entity.type
_entity.pdbx_description
1 polymer ?
#
loop_
_entity_poly.entity_id
_entity_poly.type
_entity_poly.pdbx_seq_one_letter_code
_entity_poly.pdbx_strand_id
1 'polypeptide(L)'
;VLQHRITLFQILFVGGVLLWTGILASAFVPNMTYMTVTFGIIHGLGYGLCIMTLNVLLNMYFDRYRALTSGIYYSGMSCSGLAFPKFLAYLQQKYGFRGTLLIYGGITMHVTAFGL
;
A
#
# COMPACT_ATOMS: atom_id res chain seq x y z
N VAL A 1 2.49 -20.04 17.80
CA VAL A 1 1.42 -19.31 17.08
C VAL A 1 1.48 -17.80 17.32
N LEU A 2 1.59 -17.31 18.57
CA LEU A 2 1.73 -15.87 18.86
C LEU A 2 2.99 -15.23 18.22
N GLN A 3 4.13 -15.90 18.28
CA GLN A 3 5.39 -15.37 17.77
C GLN A 3 5.32 -15.01 16.28
N HIS A 4 4.74 -15.88 15.44
CA HIS A 4 4.55 -15.58 14.01
C HIS A 4 3.61 -14.40 13.75
N ARG A 5 2.59 -14.18 14.60
CA ARG A 5 1.65 -13.06 14.44
C ARG A 5 2.34 -11.72 14.68
N ILE A 6 3.14 -11.64 15.74
CA ILE A 6 3.88 -10.42 16.10
C ILE A 6 4.86 -10.06 14.97
N THR A 7 5.56 -11.05 14.40
CA THR A 7 6.48 -10.79 13.28
C THR A 7 5.75 -10.25 12.04
N LEU A 8 4.53 -10.71 11.76
CA LEU A 8 3.73 -10.20 10.63
C LEU A 8 3.36 -8.73 10.81
N PHE A 9 2.88 -8.32 11.98
CA PHE A 9 2.57 -6.91 12.22
C PHE A 9 3.81 -6.00 12.12
N GLN A 10 4.97 -6.48 12.58
CA GLN A 10 6.24 -5.78 12.39
C GLN A 10 6.61 -5.62 10.91
N ILE A 11 6.43 -6.66 10.10
CA ILE A 11 6.69 -6.59 8.65
C ILE A 11 5.68 -5.65 7.98
N LEU A 12 4.41 -5.66 8.40
CA LEU A 12 3.38 -4.76 7.89
C LEU A 12 3.71 -3.29 8.22
N PHE A 13 4.19 -3.02 9.43
CA PHE A 13 4.63 -1.69 9.84
C PHE A 13 5.82 -1.20 9.00
N VAL A 14 6.87 -2.02 8.87
CA VAL A 14 8.05 -1.68 8.05
C VAL A 14 7.67 -1.49 6.57
N GLY A 15 6.86 -2.39 6.03
CA GLY A 15 6.34 -2.31 4.66
C GLY A 15 5.50 -1.05 4.44
N GLY A 16 4.64 -0.70 5.39
CA GLY A 16 3.85 0.52 5.36
C GLY A 16 4.71 1.78 5.39
N VAL A 17 5.77 1.80 6.21
CA VAL A 17 6.71 2.93 6.24
C VAL A 17 7.41 3.10 4.91
N LEU A 18 7.90 2.00 4.31
CA LEU A 18 8.51 2.03 2.98
C LEU A 18 7.52 2.47 1.89
N LEU A 19 6.26 2.06 2.00
CA LEU A 19 5.20 2.38 1.05
C LEU A 19 4.95 3.90 0.94
N TRP A 20 4.68 4.57 2.06
CA TRP A 20 4.35 6.00 2.05
C TRP A 20 5.61 6.85 1.85
N THR A 21 6.77 6.44 2.39
CA THR A 21 8.03 7.18 2.21
C THR A 21 8.46 7.20 0.75
N GLY A 22 8.35 6.07 0.04
CA GLY A 22 8.68 5.98 -1.39
C GLY A 22 7.79 6.89 -2.25
N ILE A 23 6.50 6.98 -1.94
CA ILE A 23 5.57 7.87 -2.64
C ILE A 23 5.81 9.34 -2.32
N LEU A 24 5.99 9.70 -1.05
CA LEU A 24 6.21 11.09 -0.66
C LEU A 24 7.55 11.59 -1.19
N ALA A 25 8.60 10.77 -1.12
CA ALA A 25 9.89 11.08 -1.71
C ALA A 25 9.76 11.35 -3.22
N SER A 26 8.93 10.55 -3.93
CA SER A 26 8.68 10.73 -5.36
C SER A 26 8.07 12.10 -5.71
N ALA A 27 7.35 12.74 -4.78
CA ALA A 27 6.80 14.08 -5.01
C ALA A 27 7.89 15.17 -5.08
N PHE A 28 9.02 14.99 -4.38
CA PHE A 28 10.09 16.00 -4.29
C PHE A 28 11.21 15.81 -5.33
N VAL A 29 11.24 14.65 -5.99
CA VAL A 29 12.27 14.34 -6.98
C VAL A 29 12.06 15.14 -8.28
N PRO A 30 13.12 15.72 -8.88
CA PRO A 30 13.03 16.49 -10.13
C PRO A 30 13.24 15.66 -11.41
N ASN A 31 13.81 14.45 -11.31
CA ASN A 31 14.24 13.64 -12.45
C ASN A 31 13.49 12.29 -12.51
N MET A 32 13.08 11.89 -13.71
CA MET A 32 12.36 10.62 -13.94
C MET A 32 13.14 9.39 -13.43
N THR A 33 14.46 9.34 -13.60
CA THR A 33 15.28 8.21 -13.13
C THR A 33 15.17 8.00 -11.62
N TYR A 34 15.28 9.08 -10.85
CA TYR A 34 15.15 9.03 -9.40
C TYR A 34 13.71 8.69 -8.98
N MET A 35 12.72 9.14 -9.75
CA MET A 35 11.31 8.81 -9.52
C MET A 35 11.04 7.31 -9.75
N THR A 36 11.67 6.70 -10.75
CA THR A 36 11.61 5.24 -10.95
C THR A 36 12.23 4.47 -9.78
N VAL A 37 13.31 4.99 -9.20
CA VAL A 37 13.92 4.37 -8.00
C VAL A 37 13.00 4.52 -6.78
N THR A 38 12.49 5.71 -6.49
CA THR A 38 11.65 5.93 -5.29
C THR A 38 10.27 5.28 -5.43
N PHE A 39 9.60 5.47 -6.56
CA PHE A 39 8.26 4.93 -6.79
C PHE A 39 8.28 3.45 -7.21
N GLY A 40 9.27 3.03 -8.00
CA GLY A 40 9.38 1.65 -8.45
C GLY A 40 9.98 0.75 -7.37
N ILE A 41 11.18 1.09 -6.88
CA ILE A 41 11.89 0.22 -5.93
C ILE A 41 11.33 0.38 -4.53
N ILE A 42 11.38 1.60 -3.95
CA ILE A 42 11.03 1.78 -2.53
C ILE A 42 9.54 1.54 -2.31
N HIS A 43 8.68 2.22 -3.06
CA HIS A 43 7.23 2.04 -2.92
C HIS A 43 6.78 0.63 -3.37
N GLY A 44 7.35 0.07 -4.45
CA GLY A 44 7.02 -1.28 -4.90
C GLY A 44 7.40 -2.36 -3.89
N LEU A 45 8.58 -2.26 -3.24
CA LEU A 45 8.98 -3.16 -2.17
C LEU A 45 8.04 -3.05 -0.96
N GLY A 46 7.70 -1.83 -0.54
CA GLY A 46 6.74 -1.61 0.54
C GLY A 46 5.36 -2.22 0.25
N TYR A 47 4.85 -1.99 -0.97
CA TYR A 47 3.57 -2.55 -1.41
C TYR A 47 3.59 -4.08 -1.44
N GLY A 48 4.66 -4.68 -1.98
CA GLY A 48 4.85 -6.12 -2.01
C GLY A 48 4.88 -6.74 -0.61
N LEU A 49 5.59 -6.13 0.33
CA LEU A 49 5.64 -6.61 1.72
C LEU A 49 4.26 -6.53 2.38
N CYS A 50 3.53 -5.43 2.20
CA CYS A 50 2.19 -5.27 2.74
C CYS A 50 1.21 -6.30 2.18
N ILE A 51 1.18 -6.51 0.86
CA ILE A 51 0.23 -7.42 0.23
C ILE A 51 0.50 -8.88 0.61
N MET A 52 1.77 -9.27 0.70
CA MET A 52 2.19 -10.60 1.13
C MET A 52 1.76 -10.86 2.58
N THR A 53 2.10 -9.92 3.47
CA THR A 53 1.80 -10.03 4.90
C THR A 53 0.30 -10.05 5.18
N LEU A 54 -0.47 -9.19 4.51
CA LEU A 54 -1.92 -9.14 4.66
C LEU A 54 -2.59 -10.44 4.20
N ASN A 55 -2.12 -11.03 3.10
CA ASN A 55 -2.59 -12.35 2.67
C ASN A 55 -2.30 -13.40 3.74
N VAL A 56 -1.07 -13.50 4.24
CA VAL A 56 -0.72 -14.46 5.30
C VAL A 56 -1.59 -14.24 6.54
N LEU A 57 -1.80 -12.99 6.96
CA LEU A 57 -2.60 -12.64 8.14
C LEU A 57 -4.06 -13.10 8.00
N LEU A 58 -4.70 -12.83 6.84
CA LEU A 58 -6.07 -13.25 6.55
C LEU A 58 -6.19 -14.78 6.57
N ASN A 59 -5.21 -15.47 5.97
CA ASN A 59 -5.19 -16.92 5.89
C ASN A 59 -5.02 -17.55 7.29
N MET A 60 -4.25 -16.92 8.19
CA MET A 60 -4.08 -17.39 9.56
C MET A 60 -5.27 -17.04 10.48
N TYR A 61 -5.95 -15.90 10.29
CA TYR A 61 -7.08 -15.50 11.15
C TYR A 61 -8.37 -16.26 10.83
N PHE A 62 -8.63 -16.53 9.54
CA PHE A 62 -9.88 -17.14 9.09
C PHE A 62 -9.64 -18.52 8.46
N ASP A 63 -9.12 -19.46 9.24
CA ASP A 63 -8.78 -20.81 8.73
C ASP A 63 -10.01 -21.54 8.15
N ARG A 64 -11.16 -21.47 8.85
CA ARG A 64 -12.42 -22.09 8.42
C ARG A 64 -13.14 -21.36 7.27
N TYR A 65 -12.95 -20.03 7.14
CA TYR A 65 -13.67 -19.18 6.16
C TYR A 65 -12.73 -18.55 5.12
N ARG A 66 -11.56 -19.16 4.92
CA ARG A 66 -10.45 -18.64 4.11
C ARG A 66 -10.87 -18.22 2.70
N ALA A 67 -11.67 -19.05 2.02
CA ALA A 67 -12.15 -18.77 0.67
C ALA A 67 -13.09 -17.55 0.61
N LEU A 68 -13.97 -17.38 1.60
CA LEU A 68 -14.87 -16.21 1.67
C LEU A 68 -14.08 -14.94 1.98
N THR A 69 -13.16 -15.00 2.95
CA THR A 69 -12.31 -13.87 3.32
C THR A 69 -11.42 -13.42 2.16
N SER A 70 -10.76 -14.36 1.48
CA SER A 70 -9.99 -14.07 0.27
C SER A 70 -10.89 -13.52 -0.83
N GLY A 71 -12.10 -14.06 -1.02
CA GLY A 71 -13.08 -13.54 -1.97
C GLY A 71 -13.38 -12.05 -1.71
N ILE A 72 -13.73 -11.69 -0.47
CA ILE A 72 -14.00 -10.29 -0.09
C ILE A 72 -12.76 -9.42 -0.29
N TYR A 73 -11.58 -9.90 0.10
CA TYR A 73 -10.32 -9.19 -0.05
C TYR A 73 -9.99 -8.88 -1.53
N TYR A 74 -10.09 -9.87 -2.41
CA TYR A 74 -9.86 -9.69 -3.84
C TYR A 74 -10.96 -8.85 -4.51
N SER A 75 -12.22 -9.01 -4.12
CA SER A 75 -13.31 -8.14 -4.59
C SER A 75 -13.08 -6.68 -4.20
N GLY A 76 -12.60 -6.43 -2.98
CA GLY A 76 -12.21 -5.09 -2.53
C GLY A 76 -11.07 -4.50 -3.36
N MET A 77 -10.03 -5.29 -3.66
CA MET A 77 -8.95 -4.86 -4.54
C MET A 77 -9.45 -4.53 -5.95
N SER A 78 -10.31 -5.35 -6.54
CA SER A 78 -10.92 -5.08 -7.84
C SER A 78 -11.74 -3.78 -7.84
N CYS A 79 -12.53 -3.54 -6.78
CA CYS A 79 -13.30 -2.31 -6.62
C CYS A 79 -12.38 -1.08 -6.54
N SER A 80 -11.30 -1.16 -5.76
CA SER A 80 -10.30 -0.09 -5.71
C SER A 80 -9.64 0.12 -7.08
N GLY A 81 -9.33 -0.94 -7.83
CA GLY A 81 -8.78 -0.85 -9.18
C GLY A 81 -9.68 -0.10 -10.18
N LEU A 82 -11.00 -0.07 -9.97
CA LEU A 82 -11.93 0.66 -10.83
C LEU A 82 -12.16 2.11 -10.37
N ALA A 83 -12.23 2.35 -9.07
CA ALA A 83 -12.53 3.67 -8.51
C ALA A 83 -11.29 4.58 -8.44
N PHE A 84 -10.15 4.01 -8.05
CA PHE A 84 -8.94 4.76 -7.72
C PHE A 84 -8.30 5.47 -8.93
N PRO A 85 -8.28 4.89 -10.16
CA PRO A 85 -7.75 5.59 -11.33
C PRO A 85 -8.53 6.87 -11.67
N LYS A 86 -9.87 6.83 -11.56
CA LYS A 86 -10.71 8.03 -11.78
C LYS A 86 -10.44 9.10 -10.74
N PHE A 87 -10.29 8.69 -9.47
CA PHE A 87 -9.94 9.57 -8.38
C PHE A 87 -8.56 10.22 -8.59
N LEU A 88 -7.53 9.43 -8.92
CA LEU A 88 -6.19 9.93 -9.20
C LEU A 88 -6.15 10.89 -10.40
N ALA A 89 -6.91 10.60 -11.47
CA ALA A 89 -7.03 11.49 -12.63
C ALA A 89 -7.66 12.84 -12.24
N TYR A 90 -8.71 12.83 -11.42
CA TYR A 90 -9.31 14.06 -10.89
C TYR A 90 -8.31 14.88 -10.04
N LEU A 91 -7.56 14.20 -9.15
CA LEU A 91 -6.53 14.86 -8.36
C LEU A 91 -5.43 15.45 -9.25
N GLN A 92 -5.00 14.72 -10.28
CA GLN A 92 -3.95 15.18 -11.19
C GLN A 92 -4.40 16.41 -11.98
N GLN A 93 -5.67 16.48 -12.39
CA GLN A 93 -6.20 17.65 -13.08
C GLN A 93 -6.24 18.90 -12.18
N LYS A 94 -6.50 18.73 -10.87
CA LYS A 94 -6.70 19.85 -9.93
C LYS A 94 -5.42 20.28 -9.22
N TYR A 95 -4.55 19.34 -8.86
CA TYR A 95 -3.35 19.57 -8.03
C TYR A 95 -2.05 19.26 -8.77
N GLY A 96 -2.12 18.82 -10.04
CA GLY A 96 -0.96 18.39 -10.80
C GLY A 96 -0.36 17.09 -10.28
N PHE A 97 0.69 16.62 -10.96
CA PHE A 97 1.30 15.32 -10.68
C PHE A 97 1.89 15.21 -9.26
N ARG A 98 2.65 16.22 -8.83
CA ARG A 98 3.31 16.24 -7.51
C ARG A 98 2.29 16.35 -6.37
N GLY A 99 1.23 17.14 -6.55
CA GLY A 99 0.15 17.26 -5.56
C GLY A 99 -0.63 15.95 -5.37
N THR A 100 -0.90 15.23 -6.46
CA THR A 100 -1.52 13.90 -6.39
C THR A 100 -0.66 12.91 -5.62
N LEU A 101 0.66 12.88 -5.85
CA LEU A 101 1.58 12.02 -5.11
C LEU A 101 1.57 12.31 -3.60
N LEU A 102 1.53 13.58 -3.19
CA LEU A 102 1.47 13.94 -1.78
C LEU A 102 0.16 13.49 -1.11
N ILE A 103 -0.98 13.72 -1.76
CA ILE A 103 -2.29 13.29 -1.23
C ILE A 103 -2.36 11.77 -1.16
N TYR A 104 -1.90 11.08 -2.22
CA TYR A 104 -1.85 9.62 -2.23
C TYR A 104 -0.90 9.07 -1.15
N GLY A 105 0.22 9.76 -0.89
CA GLY A 105 1.12 9.48 0.23
C GLY A 105 0.43 9.59 1.58
N GLY A 106 -0.35 10.66 1.79
CA GLY A 106 -1.14 10.81 3.02
C GLY A 106 -2.19 9.71 3.21
N ILE A 107 -2.85 9.27 2.14
CA ILE A 107 -3.79 8.14 2.21
C ILE A 107 -3.05 6.86 2.59
N THR A 108 -1.92 6.58 1.93
CA THR A 108 -1.11 5.37 2.18
C THR A 108 -0.46 5.34 3.57
N MET A 109 -0.25 6.49 4.24
CA MET A 109 0.17 6.51 5.65
C MET A 109 -0.82 5.81 6.57
N HIS A 110 -2.11 5.71 6.23
CA HIS A 110 -3.07 5.01 7.08
C HIS A 110 -2.78 3.51 7.16
N VAL A 111 -2.03 2.95 6.20
CA VAL A 111 -1.61 1.54 6.21
C VAL A 111 -0.69 1.22 7.39
N THR A 112 0.18 2.16 7.81
CA THR A 112 1.07 1.90 8.96
C THR A 112 0.33 1.82 10.28
N ALA A 113 -0.81 2.52 10.41
CA ALA A 113 -1.65 2.44 11.60
C ALA A 113 -2.24 1.04 11.82
N PHE A 114 -2.45 0.26 10.75
CA PHE A 114 -2.89 -1.13 10.85
C PHE A 114 -1.77 -2.11 11.26
N GLY A 115 -0.51 -1.70 11.16
CA GLY A 115 0.65 -2.51 11.55
C GLY A 115 1.14 -2.30 12.98
N LEU A 116 0.56 -1.33 13.71
CA LEU A 116 0.79 -1.06 15.13
C LEU A 116 -0.17 -1.90 15.99
#